data_AF-A0A6B3CEY4-F1
#
_entry.id   AF-A0A6B3CEY4-F1
#
_cell.length_a   1.000
_cell.length_b   1.000
_cell.length_c   1.000
_cell.angle_alpha   90.00
_cell.angle_beta   90.00
_cell.angle_gamma   90.00
#
_symmetry.space_group_name_H-M   'P 1'
#
loop_
_entity.id
_entity.type
_entity.pdbx_description
1 polymer ?
#
loop_
_entity_poly.entity_id
_entity_poly.type
_entity_poly.pdbx_seq_one_letter_code
_entity_poly.pdbx_strand_id
1 'polypeptide(L)'
;SSLTRRDLLAAGSGLAAAAALPALSGCSSLASADSDPDTLVVHTQLGTTAPGSPTYLAAVDRFREENPGVKVKNLVNGDDLAQVYETSRL
;
A
#
# COMPACT_ATOMS: atom_id res chain seq x y z
N SER A 1 -47.30 -8.45 29.49
CA SER A 1 -47.04 -8.99 28.13
C SER A 1 -46.06 -8.08 27.42
N SER A 2 -44.96 -8.63 26.91
CA SER A 2 -43.79 -7.92 26.39
C SER A 2 -44.03 -7.44 24.94
N LEU A 3 -43.74 -6.17 24.66
CA LEU A 3 -43.81 -5.58 23.32
C LEU A 3 -42.63 -6.09 22.48
N THR A 4 -42.90 -6.65 21.32
CA THR A 4 -41.93 -7.31 20.44
C THR A 4 -41.23 -6.29 19.53
N ARG A 5 -39.94 -6.53 19.22
CA ARG A 5 -39.02 -5.68 18.44
C ARG A 5 -39.45 -5.32 17.00
N ARG A 6 -40.64 -5.73 16.56
CA ARG A 6 -41.11 -5.53 15.18
C ARG A 6 -41.86 -4.21 14.96
N ASP A 7 -42.27 -3.52 16.02
CA ASP A 7 -42.97 -2.23 15.90
C ASP A 7 -42.03 -1.02 15.77
N LEU A 8 -40.72 -1.23 15.90
CA LEU A 8 -39.70 -0.17 15.82
C LEU A 8 -39.18 0.12 14.40
N LEU A 9 -39.65 -0.62 13.37
CA LEU A 9 -39.17 -0.47 11.99
C LEU A 9 -40.16 0.24 11.04
N ALA A 10 -41.29 0.75 11.54
CA ALA A 10 -42.34 1.33 10.70
C ALA A 10 -42.48 2.88 10.81
N ALA A 11 -41.50 3.58 11.36
CA ALA A 11 -41.49 5.04 11.44
C ALA A 11 -40.14 5.60 10.97
N GLY A 12 -40.01 5.85 9.67
CA GLY A 12 -38.79 6.46 9.11
C GLY A 12 -38.74 6.60 7.60
N SER A 13 -39.86 6.50 6.90
CA SER A 13 -39.98 6.83 5.48
C SER A 13 -40.44 8.28 5.32
N GLY A 14 -39.50 9.22 5.22
CA GLY A 14 -39.80 10.63 4.94
C GLY A 14 -38.60 11.57 5.01
N LEU A 15 -38.11 11.99 3.83
CA LEU A 15 -37.19 13.10 3.58
C LEU A 15 -35.72 12.98 4.09
N ALA A 16 -34.88 12.27 3.33
CA ALA A 16 -33.45 12.58 3.21
C ALA A 16 -32.84 11.95 1.94
N ALA A 17 -33.45 12.18 0.78
CA ALA A 17 -32.98 11.66 -0.52
C ALA A 17 -32.12 12.68 -1.30
N ALA A 18 -31.24 13.44 -0.64
CA ALA A 18 -30.40 14.45 -1.30
C ALA A 18 -29.08 14.82 -0.58
N ALA A 19 -28.40 13.83 0.00
CA ALA A 19 -26.97 13.93 0.36
C ALA A 19 -26.35 12.53 0.22
N ALA A 20 -26.33 11.97 -0.99
CA ALA A 20 -25.23 12.14 -1.94
C ALA A 20 -23.86 11.78 -1.33
N LEU A 21 -23.60 10.47 -1.33
CA LEU A 21 -22.32 9.83 -1.67
C LEU A 21 -21.17 9.89 -0.62
N PRO A 22 -20.41 8.80 -0.50
CA PRO A 22 -19.58 8.50 0.66
C PRO A 22 -18.26 9.27 0.59
N ALA A 23 -17.94 10.04 1.61
CA ALA A 23 -16.60 10.59 1.84
C ALA A 23 -15.63 9.50 2.36
N LEU A 24 -15.43 8.43 1.58
CA LEU A 24 -14.45 7.36 1.85
C LEU A 24 -13.11 7.60 1.13
N SER A 25 -12.87 8.79 0.57
CA SER A 25 -11.66 9.12 -0.22
C SER A 25 -10.38 9.33 0.60
N GLY A 26 -10.37 8.99 1.90
CA GLY A 26 -9.22 9.22 2.79
C GLY A 26 -8.14 8.13 2.76
N CYS A 27 -8.42 6.94 2.23
CA CYS A 27 -7.48 5.81 2.25
C CYS A 27 -6.53 5.74 1.05
N SER A 28 -6.74 6.53 0.00
CA SER A 28 -5.92 6.48 -1.22
C SER A 28 -4.59 7.23 -1.11
N SER A 29 -4.46 8.12 -0.12
CA SER A 29 -3.26 8.94 0.08
C SER A 29 -2.04 8.12 0.53
N LEU A 30 -2.26 7.03 1.29
CA LEU A 30 -1.19 6.19 1.80
C LEU A 30 -0.66 5.15 0.79
N ALA A 31 -1.44 4.82 -0.24
CA ALA A 31 -1.02 3.88 -1.28
C ALA A 31 -0.19 4.54 -2.39
N SER A 32 -0.30 5.87 -2.53
CA SER A 32 0.22 6.55 -3.72
C SER A 32 1.68 6.99 -3.63
N ALA A 33 2.31 6.90 -2.46
CA ALA A 33 3.70 7.35 -2.28
C ALA A 33 4.72 6.38 -2.91
N ASP A 34 4.40 5.09 -2.98
CA ASP A 34 5.22 4.06 -3.62
C ASP A 34 4.83 3.80 -5.10
N SER A 35 3.68 4.34 -5.54
CA SER A 35 3.18 4.22 -6.91
C SER A 35 3.56 5.39 -7.83
N ASP A 36 4.54 6.22 -7.45
CA ASP A 36 5.11 7.24 -8.34
C ASP A 36 5.75 6.54 -9.55
N PRO A 37 5.37 6.84 -10.81
CA PRO A 37 5.92 6.17 -11.99
C PRO A 37 7.44 6.30 -12.12
N ASP A 38 8.03 7.32 -11.49
CA ASP A 38 9.47 7.54 -11.47
C ASP A 38 10.17 6.81 -10.30
N THR A 39 9.45 5.97 -9.55
CA THR A 39 10.01 5.17 -8.44
C THR A 39 9.99 3.69 -8.76
N LEU A 40 11.19 3.12 -8.91
CA LEU A 40 11.38 1.68 -8.99
C LEU A 40 11.49 1.10 -7.57
N VAL A 41 10.43 0.40 -7.13
CA VAL A 41 10.43 -0.36 -5.88
C VAL A 41 10.93 -1.78 -6.14
N VAL A 42 11.98 -2.19 -5.42
CA VAL A 42 12.61 -3.52 -5.56
C VAL A 42 12.51 -4.26 -4.24
N HIS A 43 11.84 -5.42 -4.25
CA HIS A 43 11.75 -6.31 -3.09
C HIS A 43 12.82 -7.39 -3.20
N THR A 44 13.79 -7.40 -2.29
CA THR A 44 15.03 -8.18 -2.45
C THR A 44 15.52 -8.75 -1.12
N GLN A 45 16.31 -9.82 -1.17
CA GLN A 45 17.08 -10.31 -0.01
C GLN A 45 18.46 -9.67 0.08
N LEU A 46 18.90 -8.98 -0.99
CA LEU A 46 20.20 -8.33 -1.08
C LEU A 46 20.12 -6.90 -0.57
N GLY A 47 21.11 -6.48 0.21
CA GLY A 47 21.18 -5.13 0.79
C GLY A 47 21.73 -5.11 2.22
N THR A 48 21.89 -6.27 2.84
CA THR A 48 22.47 -6.42 4.18
C THR A 48 23.51 -7.55 4.21
N THR A 49 23.19 -8.69 4.81
CA THR A 49 24.12 -9.79 5.11
C THR A 49 24.13 -10.88 4.05
N ALA A 50 23.14 -10.91 3.14
CA ALA A 50 23.08 -11.89 2.07
C ALA A 50 24.34 -11.77 1.17
N PRO A 51 25.00 -12.90 0.81
CA PRO A 51 26.15 -12.89 -0.10
C PRO A 51 25.82 -12.15 -1.40
N GLY A 52 26.70 -11.22 -1.80
CA GLY A 52 26.49 -10.37 -2.97
C GLY A 52 25.84 -9.00 -2.69
N SER A 53 25.40 -8.74 -1.45
CA SER A 53 24.84 -7.43 -1.07
C SER A 53 25.74 -6.23 -1.38
N PRO A 54 27.09 -6.27 -1.15
CA PRO A 54 27.95 -5.13 -1.50
C PRO A 54 27.95 -4.82 -3.00
N THR A 55 28.01 -5.86 -3.84
CA THR A 55 27.98 -5.69 -5.31
C THR A 55 26.61 -5.19 -5.78
N TYR A 56 25.53 -5.68 -5.20
CA TYR A 56 24.18 -5.21 -5.48
C TYR A 56 24.03 -3.72 -5.18
N LEU A 57 24.47 -3.27 -4.00
CA LEU A 57 24.39 -1.86 -3.61
C LEU A 57 25.20 -0.97 -4.56
N ALA A 58 26.42 -1.39 -4.93
CA ALA A 58 27.22 -0.66 -5.91
C ALA A 58 26.54 -0.57 -7.29
N ALA A 59 25.85 -1.64 -7.72
CA ALA A 59 25.10 -1.63 -8.96
C ALA A 59 23.87 -0.71 -8.90
N VAL A 60 23.17 -0.66 -7.76
CA VAL A 60 22.05 0.27 -7.53
C VAL A 60 22.53 1.71 -7.55
N ASP A 61 23.69 2.00 -6.95
CA ASP A 61 24.24 3.36 -6.96
C ASP A 61 24.65 3.78 -8.37
N ARG A 62 25.31 2.89 -9.11
CA ARG A 62 25.59 3.12 -10.55
C ARG A 62 24.31 3.35 -11.36
N PHE A 63 23.25 2.58 -11.11
CA PHE A 63 21.97 2.76 -11.79
C PHE A 63 21.37 4.14 -11.51
N ARG A 64 21.46 4.64 -10.27
CA ARG A 64 21.00 5.98 -9.91
C ARG A 64 21.79 7.09 -10.61
N GLU A 65 23.11 6.90 -10.77
CA GLU A 65 23.96 7.82 -11.52
C GLU A 65 23.59 7.86 -13.02
N GLU A 66 23.32 6.70 -13.61
CA GLU A 66 22.92 6.57 -15.01
C GLU A 66 21.48 7.08 -15.27
N ASN A 67 20.62 7.07 -14.24
CA ASN A 67 19.19 7.39 -14.34
C ASN A 67 18.75 8.39 -13.26
N PRO A 68 19.17 9.67 -13.34
CA PRO A 68 18.91 10.65 -12.29
C PRO A 68 17.42 10.97 -12.07
N GLY A 69 16.56 10.65 -13.05
CA GLY A 69 15.11 10.82 -12.95
C GLY A 69 14.39 9.66 -12.25
N VAL A 70 15.06 8.55 -11.98
CA VAL A 70 14.44 7.34 -11.41
C VAL A 70 14.90 7.14 -9.97
N LYS A 71 13.94 7.18 -9.03
CA LYS A 71 14.16 6.84 -7.63
C LYS A 71 14.19 5.32 -7.49
N VAL A 72 15.11 4.79 -6.69
CA VAL A 72 15.15 3.34 -6.38
C VAL A 72 14.94 3.14 -4.89
N LYS A 73 13.89 2.38 -4.54
CA LYS A 73 13.55 2.00 -3.16
C LYS A 73 13.69 0.49 -2.99
N ASN A 74 14.65 0.08 -2.16
CA ASN A 74 14.85 -1.33 -1.82
C ASN A 74 14.06 -1.69 -0.56
N LEU A 75 13.17 -2.67 -0.67
CA LEU A 75 12.55 -3.37 0.45
C LEU A 75 13.36 -4.64 0.72
N VAL A 76 14.14 -4.65 1.80
CA VAL A 76 15.05 -5.78 2.11
C VAL A 76 14.39 -6.70 3.13
N ASN A 77 14.21 -7.98 2.79
CA ASN A 77 13.67 -9.00 3.70
C ASN A 77 14.53 -10.27 3.66
N GLY A 78 14.41 -11.11 4.69
CA GLY A 78 15.17 -12.34 4.81
C GLY A 78 14.45 -13.50 4.13
N ASP A 79 14.38 -14.64 4.82
CA ASP A 79 13.68 -15.84 4.32
C ASP A 79 12.17 -15.64 4.20
N ASP A 80 11.63 -14.62 4.86
CA ASP A 80 10.22 -14.22 4.81
C ASP A 80 9.85 -13.40 3.57
N LEU A 81 10.82 -13.10 2.68
CA LEU A 81 10.60 -12.31 1.47
C LEU A 81 9.36 -12.78 0.70
N ALA A 82 9.19 -14.09 0.49
CA ALA A 82 8.06 -14.63 -0.28
C ALA A 82 6.71 -14.32 0.38
N GLN A 83 6.61 -14.53 1.69
CA GLN A 83 5.39 -14.24 2.45
C GLN A 83 5.10 -12.74 2.48
N VAL A 84 6.12 -11.92 2.66
CA VAL A 84 5.98 -10.46 2.68
C VAL A 84 5.61 -9.94 1.31
N TYR A 85 6.18 -10.49 0.22
CA TYR A 85 5.84 -10.11 -1.15
C TYR A 85 4.37 -10.38 -1.47
N GLU A 86 3.85 -11.56 -1.10
CA GLU A 86 2.45 -11.91 -1.35
C GLU A 86 1.44 -11.08 -0.55
N THR A 87 1.85 -10.54 0.60
CA THR A 87 0.97 -9.82 1.53
C THR A 87 1.15 -8.31 1.53
N SER A 88 2.24 -7.80 0.94
CA SER A 88 2.52 -6.37 0.86
C SER A 88 1.69 -5.71 -0.23
N ARG A 89 1.20 -4.50 0.07
CA ARG A 89 0.74 -3.57 -0.95
C ARG A 89 1.94 -2.68 -1.32
N LEU A 90 2.46 -2.90 -2.54
CA LEU A 90 3.46 -2.04 -3.17
C LEU A 90 2.82 -0.71 -3.60
#